data_AF-A0A2E1I9A3-F1
#
_entry.id   AF-A0A2E1I9A3-F1
#
_cell.length_a   1.000
_cell.length_b   1.000
_cell.length_c   1.000
_cell.angle_alpha   90.00
_cell.angle_beta   90.00
_cell.angle_gamma   90.00
#
_symmetry.space_group_name_H-M   'P 1'
#
loop_
_entity.id
_entity.type
_entity.pdbx_description
1 polymer ?
#
loop_
_entity_poly.entity_id
_entity_poly.type
_entity_poly.pdbx_seq_one_letter_code
_entity_poly.pdbx_strand_id
1 'polypeptide(L)'
;MRCGVELGFVSAEETPQLYSDEIVRGRTALYARRYGIWMTLFVGWMIFLSMGRGITFWSSAIFVVLLLSSIIIPIRHFLGAARFKAEKIRLTP
;
A
#
# COMPACT_ATOMS: atom_id res chain seq x y z
N MET A 1 15.90 -1.29 -19.62
CA MET A 1 15.66 -2.10 -20.84
C MET A 1 14.21 -2.04 -21.34
N ARG A 2 13.27 -1.48 -20.55
CA ARG A 2 11.84 -1.38 -20.90
C ARG A 2 11.52 -0.59 -22.18
N CYS A 3 12.31 0.43 -22.53
CA CYS A 3 12.12 1.17 -23.78
C CYS A 3 12.27 0.29 -25.02
N GLY A 4 13.09 -0.77 -24.98
CA GLY A 4 13.21 -1.70 -26.11
C GLY A 4 11.95 -2.53 -26.32
N VAL A 5 11.26 -2.91 -25.25
CA VAL A 5 9.98 -3.63 -25.31
C VAL A 5 8.84 -2.69 -25.69
N GLU A 6 8.78 -1.49 -25.10
CA GLU A 6 7.75 -0.47 -25.40
C GLU A 6 7.85 0.06 -26.84
N LEU A 7 9.06 0.11 -27.42
CA LEU A 7 9.30 0.49 -28.81
C LEU A 7 9.22 -0.69 -29.79
N GLY A 8 8.91 -1.91 -29.32
CA GLY A 8 8.75 -3.11 -30.16
C GLY A 8 10.05 -3.73 -30.68
N PHE A 9 11.20 -3.33 -30.13
CA PHE A 9 12.51 -3.89 -30.50
C PHE A 9 12.82 -5.23 -29.84
N VAL A 10 12.14 -5.59 -28.75
CA VAL A 10 12.32 -6.86 -28.00
C VAL A 10 10.97 -7.36 -27.50
N SER A 11 10.66 -8.64 -27.66
CA SER A 11 9.41 -9.25 -27.18
C SER A 11 9.42 -9.41 -25.65
N ALA A 12 8.24 -9.34 -25.01
CA ALA A 12 8.09 -9.64 -23.58
C ALA A 12 8.54 -11.08 -23.24
N GLU A 13 8.46 -12.00 -24.22
CA GLU A 13 8.93 -13.39 -24.09
C GLU A 13 10.46 -13.51 -24.10
N GLU A 14 11.16 -12.56 -24.74
CA GLU A 14 12.63 -12.50 -24.80
C GLU A 14 13.24 -11.87 -23.54
N THR A 15 12.40 -11.33 -22.65
CA THR A 15 12.81 -10.70 -21.39
C THR A 15 12.05 -11.26 -20.18
N PRO A 16 12.06 -12.59 -19.95
CA PRO A 16 11.29 -13.23 -18.88
C PRO A 16 11.68 -12.72 -17.48
N GLN A 17 12.91 -12.23 -17.33
CA GLN A 17 13.43 -11.59 -16.11
C GLN A 17 12.72 -10.28 -15.69
N LEU A 18 12.02 -9.60 -16.61
CA LEU A 18 11.22 -8.40 -16.29
C LEU A 18 9.80 -8.72 -15.81
N TYR A 19 9.29 -9.92 -16.12
CA TYR A 19 7.93 -10.34 -15.83
C TYR A 19 7.85 -11.58 -14.92
N SER A 20 8.99 -12.02 -14.39
CA SER A 20 9.04 -13.15 -13.46
C SER A 20 8.18 -12.91 -12.22
N ASP A 21 7.63 -14.00 -11.67
CA ASP A 21 6.75 -13.97 -10.51
C ASP A 21 7.36 -13.26 -9.30
N GLU A 22 8.69 -13.23 -9.20
CA GLU A 22 9.41 -12.52 -8.13
C GLU A 22 9.22 -10.99 -8.22
N ILE A 23 9.25 -10.42 -9.42
CA ILE A 23 9.03 -8.99 -9.66
C ILE A 23 7.56 -8.63 -9.49
N VAL A 24 6.64 -9.53 -9.90
CA VAL A 24 5.21 -9.37 -9.66
C VAL A 24 4.92 -9.39 -8.16
N ARG A 25 5.48 -10.37 -7.43
CA ARG A 25 5.36 -10.50 -5.97
C ARG A 25 6.01 -9.32 -5.22
N GLY A 26 7.14 -8.83 -5.72
CA GLY A 26 7.81 -7.65 -5.18
C GLY A 26 6.95 -6.39 -5.30
N ARG A 27 6.32 -6.18 -6.45
CA ARG A 27 5.36 -5.08 -6.65
C ARG A 27 4.13 -5.24 -5.76
N THR A 28 3.48 -6.41 -5.78
CA THR A 28 2.26 -6.64 -4.98
C THR A 28 2.52 -6.50 -3.49
N ALA A 29 3.64 -6.99 -2.97
CA ALA A 29 4.03 -6.80 -1.57
C ALA A 29 4.27 -5.31 -1.23
N LEU A 30 4.92 -4.55 -2.13
CA LEU A 30 5.13 -3.11 -1.98
C LEU A 30 3.79 -2.35 -1.90
N TYR A 31 2.85 -2.70 -2.77
CA TYR A 31 1.49 -2.15 -2.78
C TYR A 31 0.69 -2.59 -1.55
N ALA A 32 0.72 -3.87 -1.19
CA ALA A 32 0.03 -4.42 -0.03
C ALA A 32 0.47 -3.74 1.27
N ARG A 33 1.77 -3.43 1.43
CA ARG A 33 2.27 -2.73 2.63
C ARG A 33 1.77 -1.28 2.71
N ARG A 34 1.61 -0.61 1.57
CA ARG A 34 1.19 0.80 1.48
C ARG A 34 -0.32 0.97 1.58
N TYR A 35 -1.10 0.09 0.95
CA TYR A 35 -2.57 0.14 0.91
C TYR A 35 -3.22 -0.71 2.00
N GLY A 36 -2.51 -1.71 2.55
CA GLY A 36 -3.00 -2.54 3.66
C GLY A 36 -3.30 -1.74 4.92
N ILE A 37 -2.49 -0.72 5.23
CA ILE A 37 -2.74 0.20 6.36
C ILE A 37 -4.07 0.95 6.20
N TRP A 38 -4.42 1.37 4.98
CA TRP A 38 -5.70 2.03 4.69
C TRP A 38 -6.87 1.05 4.82
N MET A 39 -6.69 -0.19 4.38
CA MET A 39 -7.67 -1.27 4.56
C MET A 39 -7.92 -1.56 6.05
N THR A 40 -6.87 -1.69 6.86
CA THR A 40 -7.00 -1.89 8.31
C THR A 40 -7.74 -0.73 8.97
N LEU A 41 -7.43 0.52 8.59
CA LEU A 41 -8.11 1.71 9.12
C LEU A 41 -9.60 1.70 8.75
N PHE A 42 -9.93 1.39 7.49
CA PHE A 42 -11.31 1.30 7.01
C PHE A 42 -12.10 0.23 7.75
N VAL A 43 -11.54 -0.98 7.89
CA VAL A 43 -12.17 -2.07 8.65
C VAL A 43 -12.34 -1.69 10.13
N GLY A 44 -11.34 -1.04 10.73
CA GLY A 44 -11.42 -0.54 12.11
C GLY A 44 -12.57 0.44 12.31
N TRP A 45 -12.76 1.39 11.38
CA TRP A 45 -13.91 2.29 11.39
C TRP A 45 -15.24 1.56 11.21
N MET A 46 -15.33 0.60 10.30
CA MET A 46 -16.55 -0.20 10.09
C MET A 46 -16.95 -0.97 11.34
N ILE A 47 -15.99 -1.63 12.01
CA ILE A 47 -16.22 -2.35 13.27
C ILE A 47 -16.67 -1.39 14.37
N PHE A 48 -15.99 -0.23 14.49
CA PHE A 48 -16.34 0.78 15.47
C PHE A 48 -17.76 1.33 15.28
N LEU A 49 -18.16 1.61 14.03
CA LEU A 49 -19.50 2.08 13.71
C LEU A 49 -20.55 0.99 13.94
N SER A 50 -20.22 -0.28 13.71
CA SER A 50 -21.14 -1.41 13.86
C SER A 50 -21.36 -1.83 15.32
N MET A 51 -20.32 -1.87 16.14
CA MET A 51 -20.36 -2.46 17.50
C MET A 51 -19.90 -1.50 18.59
N GLY A 52 -19.08 -0.51 18.25
CA GLY A 52 -18.38 0.35 19.18
C GLY A 52 -19.20 1.50 19.75
N ARG A 53 -20.54 1.50 19.69
CA ARG A 53 -21.40 2.58 20.22
C ARG A 53 -22.06 2.28 21.57
N GLY A 54 -21.96 1.05 22.08
CA GLY A 54 -22.70 0.60 23.26
C GLY A 54 -21.99 0.74 24.62
N ILE A 55 -20.67 1.00 24.67
CA ILE A 55 -19.89 0.99 25.91
C ILE A 55 -19.09 2.29 26.03
N THR A 56 -19.66 3.28 26.71
CA THR A 56 -19.21 4.69 26.72
C THR A 56 -17.70 4.90 26.93
N PHE A 57 -17.05 4.11 27.79
CA PHE A 57 -15.62 4.24 28.10
C PHE A 57 -14.71 3.63 27.03
N TRP A 58 -15.06 2.44 26.54
CA TRP A 58 -14.28 1.75 25.51
C TRP A 58 -14.49 2.39 24.13
N SER A 59 -15.71 2.85 23.87
CA SER A 59 -16.09 3.58 22.66
C SER A 59 -15.28 4.87 22.49
N SER A 60 -15.08 5.66 23.55
CA SER A 60 -14.33 6.91 23.46
C SER A 60 -12.83 6.68 23.23
N ALA A 61 -12.23 5.71 23.94
CA ALA A 61 -10.82 5.37 23.77
C ALA A 61 -10.52 4.86 22.35
N ILE A 62 -11.34 3.92 21.84
CA ILE A 62 -11.19 3.39 20.48
C ILE A 62 -11.38 4.49 19.44
N PHE A 63 -12.34 5.38 19.65
CA PHE A 63 -12.57 6.53 18.76
C PHE A 63 -11.34 7.44 18.69
N VAL A 64 -10.73 7.79 19.82
CA VAL A 64 -9.52 8.63 19.84
C VAL A 64 -8.36 7.96 19.10
N VAL A 65 -8.16 6.65 19.29
CA VAL A 65 -7.12 5.90 18.57
C VAL A 65 -7.39 5.87 17.06
N LEU A 66 -8.64 5.64 16.64
CA LEU A 66 -9.05 5.68 15.23
C LEU A 66 -8.86 7.08 14.62
N LEU A 67 -9.17 8.13 15.37
CA LEU A 67 -8.99 9.51 14.94
C LEU A 67 -7.51 9.85 14.77
N LEU A 68 -6.67 9.53 15.75
CA LEU A 68 -5.23 9.76 15.69
C LEU A 68 -4.58 8.97 14.55
N SER A 69 -4.94 7.70 14.38
CA SER A 69 -4.44 6.88 13.28
C SER A 69 -4.87 7.42 11.92
N SER A 70 -6.09 7.97 11.79
CA SER A 70 -6.56 8.62 10.56
C SER A 70 -5.74 9.87 10.18
N ILE A 71 -5.04 10.50 11.13
CA ILE A 71 -4.14 11.64 10.89
C ILE A 71 -2.70 11.18 10.66
N ILE A 72 -2.21 10.23 11.46
CA ILE A 72 -0.82 9.75 11.39
C ILE A 72 -0.55 8.95 10.10
N ILE A 73 -1.53 8.14 9.67
CA ILE A 73 -1.41 7.30 8.47
C ILE A 73 -1.13 8.12 7.20
N PRO A 74 -1.90 9.16 6.85
CA PRO A 74 -1.60 9.97 5.67
C PRO A 74 -0.25 10.67 5.77
N ILE A 75 0.13 11.19 6.95
CA ILE A 75 1.45 11.82 7.16
C ILE A 75 2.58 10.83 6.83
N ARG A 76 2.53 9.61 7.38
CA ARG A 76 3.52 8.56 7.07
C ARG A 76 3.48 8.16 5.60
N HIS A 77 2.29 8.13 4.98
CA HIS A 77 2.13 7.82 3.57
C HIS A 77 2.82 8.85 2.66
N PHE A 78 2.71 10.14 2.98
CA PHE A 78 3.38 11.22 2.25
C PHE A 78 4.90 11.22 2.49
N LEU A 79 5.36 11.08 3.74
CA LEU A 79 6.80 11.02 4.04
C LEU A 79 7.48 9.80 3.39
N GLY A 80 6.78 8.67 3.27
CA GLY A 80 7.26 7.45 2.60
C GLY A 80 7.15 7.48 1.07
N ALA A 81 6.59 8.53 0.46
CA ALA A 81 6.36 8.59 -0.99
C ALA A 81 7.67 8.60 -1.80
N ALA A 82 8.69 9.32 -1.33
CA ALA A 82 10.00 9.37 -1.99
C ALA A 82 10.69 7.99 -2.00
N ARG A 83 10.67 7.27 -0.86
CA ARG A 83 11.22 5.91 -0.76
C ARG A 83 10.44 4.91 -1.62
N PHE A 84 9.11 5.02 -1.66
CA PHE A 84 8.28 4.17 -2.50
C PHE A 84 8.54 4.39 -4.00
N LYS A 85 8.77 5.64 -4.42
CA LYS A 85 9.12 5.96 -5.81
C LYS A 85 10.48 5.38 -6.18
N ALA A 86 11.48 5.48 -5.29
CA ALA A 86 12.80 4.88 -5.49
C ALA A 86 12.73 3.35 -5.59
N GLU A 87 12.01 2.68 -4.68
CA GLU A 87 11.86 1.21 -4.68
C GLU A 87 11.10 0.73 -5.93
N LYS A 88 10.09 1.48 -6.38
CA LYS A 88 9.35 1.20 -7.62
C LYS A 88 10.24 1.32 -8.85
N ILE A 89 11.09 2.34 -8.93
CA ILE A 89 12.05 2.52 -10.04
C ILE A 89 13.07 1.39 -10.04
N ARG A 90 13.57 0.99 -8.86
CA ARG A 90 14.49 -0.15 -8.73
C ARG A 90 13.87 -1.49 -9.15
N LEU A 91 12.58 -1.70 -8.87
CA LEU A 91 11.84 -2.90 -9.29
C LEU A 91 11.37 -2.84 -10.76
N THR A 92 11.55 -1.71 -11.46
CA THR A 92 11.13 -1.53 -12.86
C THR A 92 12.19 -0.79 -13.70
N PRO A 93 13.39 -1.38 -13.92
CA PRO A 93 14.47 -0.78 -14.73
C PRO A 93 14.30 -0.91 -16.26
#